data_AF-A0A957GUE9-F1
#
_entry.id   AF-A0A957GUE9-F1
#
_cell.length_a   1.000
_cell.length_b   1.000
_cell.length_c   1.000
_cell.angle_alpha   90.00
_cell.angle_beta   90.00
_cell.angle_gamma   90.00
#
_symmetry.space_group_name_H-M   'P 1'
#
loop_
_entity.id
_entity.type
_entity.pdbx_description
1 polymer ?
#
loop_
_entity_poly.entity_id
_entity_poly.type
_entity_poly.pdbx_seq_one_letter_code
_entity_poly.pdbx_strand_id
1 'polypeptide(L)'
;MRIVSYRRPVVVRSWPAFLVAGLALAAPRLAVLFWWLVDPARWQFAFRGHVVLPLAGVLVFPWTTLMALLIAAPDQLSDQHWIWLGVALLLDLLMYDRDIWRMAREPEAIQPAKSNSGRMTSPPIE
;
A
#
# COMPACT_ATOMS: atom_id res chain seq x y z
N MET A 1 -47.48 -18.84 -12.39
CA MET A 1 -46.88 -17.80 -11.52
C MET A 1 -45.48 -18.27 -11.13
N ARG A 2 -44.40 -17.62 -11.61
CA ARG A 2 -43.01 -18.09 -11.43
C ARG A 2 -42.29 -17.13 -10.49
N ILE A 3 -41.94 -17.60 -9.29
CA ILE A 3 -41.26 -16.79 -8.28
C ILE A 3 -39.77 -16.78 -8.62
N VAL A 4 -39.26 -15.63 -9.05
CA VAL A 4 -37.83 -15.42 -9.26
C VAL A 4 -37.21 -15.09 -7.91
N SER A 5 -36.60 -16.07 -7.26
CA SER A 5 -35.90 -15.91 -5.99
C SER A 5 -34.54 -15.25 -6.20
N TYR A 6 -34.42 -13.98 -5.81
CA TYR A 6 -33.16 -13.23 -5.84
C TYR A 6 -32.29 -13.62 -4.64
N ARG A 7 -31.36 -14.57 -4.82
CA ARG A 7 -30.30 -14.80 -3.82
C ARG A 7 -29.37 -13.59 -3.84
N ARG A 8 -29.40 -12.75 -2.80
CA ARG A 8 -28.38 -11.72 -2.64
C ARG A 8 -27.04 -12.40 -2.36
N PRO A 9 -25.96 -12.08 -3.09
CA PRO A 9 -24.64 -12.55 -2.73
C PRO A 9 -24.31 -11.97 -1.35
N VAL A 10 -24.12 -12.85 -0.37
CA VAL A 10 -23.60 -12.45 0.94
C VAL A 10 -22.14 -12.09 0.69
N VAL A 11 -21.85 -10.80 0.56
CA VAL A 11 -20.47 -10.31 0.46
C VAL A 11 -19.83 -10.59 1.81
N VAL A 12 -19.12 -11.71 1.90
CA VAL A 12 -18.35 -12.06 3.09
C VAL A 12 -17.19 -11.06 3.16
N ARG A 13 -17.40 -9.96 3.90
CA ARG A 13 -16.38 -8.96 4.16
C ARG A 13 -15.25 -9.67 4.92
N SER A 14 -14.17 -10.01 4.23
CA SER A 14 -12.98 -10.61 4.83
C SER A 14 -12.18 -9.53 5.59
N TRP A 15 -12.77 -9.06 6.69
CA TRP A 15 -12.14 -8.21 7.71
C TRP A 15 -10.68 -8.57 8.07
N PRO A 16 -10.25 -9.85 8.15
CA PRO A 16 -8.86 -10.18 8.47
C PRO A 16 -7.85 -9.69 7.42
N ALA A 17 -8.21 -9.60 6.14
CA ALA A 17 -7.27 -9.20 5.09
C ALA A 17 -6.84 -7.74 5.22
N PHE A 18 -7.75 -6.85 5.68
CA PHE A 18 -7.45 -5.44 5.90
C PHE A 18 -6.51 -5.22 7.09
N LEU A 19 -6.65 -6.02 8.16
CA LEU A 19 -5.78 -5.93 9.33
C LEU A 19 -4.36 -6.39 8.99
N VAL A 20 -4.22 -7.51 8.28
CA VAL A 20 -2.91 -8.03 7.85
C VAL A 20 -2.24 -7.07 6.87
N ALA A 21 -2.98 -6.55 5.89
CA ALA A 21 -2.46 -5.55 4.97
C ALA A 21 -2.07 -4.24 5.68
N GLY A 22 -2.90 -3.77 6.61
CA GLY A 22 -2.63 -2.59 7.43
C GLY A 22 -1.38 -2.73 8.30
N LEU A 23 -1.20 -3.89 8.95
CA LEU A 23 0.01 -4.19 9.70
C LEU A 23 1.23 -4.33 8.79
N ALA A 24 1.14 -4.99 7.65
CA ALA A 24 2.27 -5.12 6.73
C ALA A 24 2.73 -3.77 6.14
N LEU A 25 1.81 -2.81 5.97
CA LEU A 25 2.14 -1.44 5.54
C LEU A 25 2.60 -0.53 6.68
N ALA A 26 2.05 -0.69 7.88
CA ALA A 26 2.39 0.15 9.04
C ALA A 26 3.64 -0.35 9.78
N ALA A 27 3.87 -1.66 9.83
CA ALA A 27 4.95 -2.28 10.60
C ALA A 27 6.34 -1.78 10.20
N PRO A 28 6.70 -1.63 8.91
CA PRO A 28 8.02 -1.12 8.53
C PRO A 28 8.22 0.32 9.03
N ARG A 29 7.20 1.16 8.91
CA ARG A 29 7.22 2.56 9.36
C ARG A 29 7.35 2.66 10.88
N LEU A 30 6.60 1.83 11.60
CA LEU A 30 6.67 1.74 13.07
C LEU A 30 8.02 1.19 13.54
N ALA A 31 8.57 0.20 12.83
CA ALA A 31 9.88 -0.36 13.14
C ALA A 31 10.99 0.69 12.97
N VAL A 32 10.93 1.50 11.91
CA VAL A 32 11.88 2.61 11.73
C VAL A 32 11.75 3.64 12.86
N LEU A 33 10.53 4.04 13.23
CA LEU A 33 10.31 4.98 14.33
C LEU A 33 10.81 4.40 15.67
N PHE A 34 10.51 3.14 15.94
CA PHE A 34 11.01 2.44 17.12
C PHE A 34 12.53 2.40 17.15
N TRP A 35 13.17 2.13 16.01
CA TRP A 35 14.62 2.09 15.91
C TRP A 35 15.27 3.44 16.16
N TRP A 36 14.62 4.54 15.76
CA TRP A 36 15.06 5.89 16.12
C TRP A 36 15.14 6.06 17.64
N LEU A 37 14.12 5.60 18.38
CA LEU A 37 14.11 5.71 19.85
C LEU A 37 15.15 4.81 20.53
N VAL A 38 15.38 3.62 19.98
CA VAL A 38 16.28 2.62 20.58
C VAL A 38 17.76 2.94 20.33
N ASP A 39 18.12 3.32 19.10
CA ASP A 39 19.51 3.53 18.71
C ASP A 39 19.63 4.71 17.73
N PRO A 40 19.65 5.96 18.24
CA PRO A 40 19.83 7.14 17.41
C PRO A 40 21.25 7.25 16.82
N ALA A 41 22.25 6.56 17.38
CA ALA A 41 23.60 6.56 16.83
C ALA A 41 23.67 5.82 15.49
N ARG A 42 22.91 4.72 15.34
CA ARG A 42 22.74 4.04 14.03
C ARG A 42 22.25 4.94 12.92
N TRP A 43 21.42 5.93 13.22
CA TRP A 43 20.98 6.91 12.22
C TRP A 43 22.11 7.80 11.74
N GLN A 44 23.06 8.12 12.61
CA GLN A 44 24.27 8.85 12.23
C GLN A 44 25.16 8.00 11.32
N PHE A 45 25.27 6.71 11.58
CA PHE A 45 26.04 5.81 10.70
C PHE A 45 25.34 5.56 9.35
N ALA A 46 24.03 5.32 9.36
CA ALA A 46 23.25 5.01 8.16
C ALA A 46 23.07 6.21 7.23
N PHE A 47 22.78 7.39 7.78
CA PHE A 47 22.40 8.57 7.00
C PHE A 47 23.34 9.75 7.19
N ARG A 48 24.50 9.56 7.84
CA ARG A 48 25.50 10.61 8.12
C ARG A 48 24.90 11.82 8.85
N GLY A 49 23.85 11.61 9.64
CA GLY A 49 23.14 12.67 10.36
C GLY A 49 22.14 13.47 9.51
N HIS A 50 21.92 13.14 8.24
CA HIS A 50 20.89 13.79 7.44
C HIS A 50 19.50 13.29 7.82
N VAL A 51 18.61 14.20 8.22
CA VAL A 51 17.25 13.85 8.65
C VAL A 51 16.26 13.79 7.47
N VAL A 52 16.46 14.59 6.42
CA VAL A 52 15.53 14.69 5.28
C VAL A 52 15.51 13.39 4.45
N LEU A 53 16.70 12.83 4.20
CA LEU A 53 16.84 11.64 3.37
C LEU A 53 16.10 10.41 3.92
N PRO A 54 16.26 10.04 5.21
CA PRO A 54 15.49 8.94 5.76
C PRO A 54 14.01 9.28 5.95
N LEU A 55 13.63 10.55 6.13
CA LEU A 55 12.21 10.93 6.20
C LEU A 55 11.50 10.69 4.86
N ALA A 56 12.13 11.08 3.76
CA ALA A 56 11.66 10.76 2.42
C ALA A 56 11.64 9.24 2.18
N GLY A 57 12.66 8.53 2.67
CA GLY A 57 12.72 7.07 2.66
C GLY A 57 11.54 6.40 3.38
N VAL A 58 11.21 6.80 4.61
CA VAL A 58 10.08 6.21 5.36
C VAL A 58 8.73 6.40 4.65
N LEU A 59 8.58 7.51 3.92
CA LEU A 59 7.34 7.82 3.21
C LEU A 59 7.20 7.04 1.91
N VAL A 60 8.28 6.92 1.14
CA VAL A 60 8.25 6.35 -0.23
C VAL A 60 8.81 4.92 -0.28
N PHE A 61 9.87 4.63 0.46
CA PHE A 61 10.60 3.35 0.45
C PHE A 61 10.86 2.84 1.89
N PRO A 62 9.79 2.50 2.63
CA PRO A 62 9.91 2.17 4.05
C PRO A 62 10.75 0.92 4.31
N TRP A 63 10.71 -0.09 3.44
CA TRP A 63 11.53 -1.30 3.62
C TRP A 63 12.99 -1.04 3.32
N THR A 64 13.29 -0.27 2.27
CA THR A 64 14.65 0.14 1.95
C THR A 64 15.29 0.91 3.11
N THR A 65 14.52 1.79 3.75
CA THR A 65 14.98 2.58 4.90
C THR A 65 15.25 1.70 6.13
N LEU A 66 14.35 0.74 6.41
CA LEU A 66 14.55 -0.22 7.49
C LEU A 66 15.79 -1.08 7.25
N MET A 67 15.98 -1.56 6.01
CA MET A 67 17.14 -2.38 5.66
C MET A 67 18.44 -1.59 5.78
N ALA A 68 18.45 -0.33 5.35
CA ALA A 68 19.59 0.56 5.53
C ALA A 68 19.98 0.71 7.01
N LEU A 69 19.02 0.79 7.94
CA LEU A 69 19.28 0.85 9.38
C LEU A 69 19.80 -0.48 9.96
N LEU A 70 19.32 -1.62 9.44
CA LEU A 70 19.74 -2.95 9.87
C LEU A 70 21.19 -3.24 9.45
N ILE A 71 21.55 -2.88 8.22
CA ILE A 71 22.89 -3.13 7.65
C ILE A 71 23.90 -2.02 7.98
N ALA A 72 23.45 -0.87 8.50
CA ALA A 72 24.34 0.19 8.94
C ALA A 72 25.17 -0.28 10.14
N ALA A 73 26.37 -0.78 9.83
CA ALA A 73 27.40 -1.13 10.79
C ALA A 73 28.41 0.02 10.92
N PRO A 74 29.06 0.19 12.09
CA PRO A 74 30.07 1.22 12.30
C PRO A 74 31.25 1.16 11.31
N ASP A 75 31.60 -0.04 10.83
CA ASP A 75 32.88 -0.29 10.12
C ASP A 75 32.73 -0.99 8.76
N GLN A 76 31.93 -0.42 7.85
CA GLN A 76 31.87 -0.64 6.38
C GLN A 76 30.58 -1.26 5.83
N LEU A 77 30.12 -0.67 4.73
CA LEU A 77 29.23 -1.33 3.78
C LEU A 77 30.08 -2.30 2.93
N SER A 78 30.16 -3.57 3.33
CA SER A 78 30.59 -4.65 2.44
C SER A 78 29.73 -4.74 1.17
N ASP A 79 30.28 -5.30 0.09
CA ASP A 79 29.60 -5.45 -1.20
C ASP A 79 28.30 -6.27 -1.11
N GLN A 80 28.20 -7.17 -0.12
CA GLN A 80 27.01 -7.99 0.15
C GLN A 80 25.79 -7.14 0.57
N HIS A 81 26.01 -5.96 1.17
CA HIS A 81 24.92 -5.09 1.62
C HIS A 81 24.08 -4.51 0.47
N TRP A 82 24.67 -4.35 -0.71
CA TRP A 82 23.95 -3.86 -1.89
C TRP A 82 22.88 -4.84 -2.38
N ILE A 83 23.13 -6.15 -2.24
CA ILE A 83 22.15 -7.18 -2.58
C ILE A 83 20.91 -7.03 -1.68
N TRP A 84 21.13 -6.84 -0.38
CA TRP A 84 20.06 -6.66 0.59
C TRP A 84 19.27 -5.35 0.40
N LEU A 85 19.97 -4.26 0.08
CA LEU A 85 19.35 -2.99 -0.34
C LEU A 85 18.50 -3.15 -1.60
N GLY A 86 19.00 -3.89 -2.60
CA GLY A 86 18.26 -4.17 -3.84
C GLY A 86 17.00 -5.00 -3.61
N VAL A 87 17.06 -5.99 -2.72
CA VAL A 87 15.88 -6.79 -2.32
C VAL A 87 14.85 -5.92 -1.60
N ALA A 88 15.28 -5.07 -0.67
CA ALA A 88 14.38 -4.17 0.04
C ALA A 88 13.70 -3.17 -0.91
N LEU A 89 14.45 -2.63 -1.87
CA LEU A 89 13.91 -1.76 -2.91
C LEU A 89 12.89 -2.50 -3.77
N LEU A 90 13.20 -3.71 -4.24
CA LEU A 90 12.26 -4.52 -5.00
C LEU A 90 10.97 -4.77 -4.22
N LEU A 91 11.07 -5.02 -2.91
CA LEU A 91 9.92 -5.23 -2.04
C LEU A 91 9.03 -3.99 -1.96
N ASP A 92 9.63 -2.79 -1.84
CA ASP A 92 8.88 -1.53 -1.89
C ASP A 92 8.14 -1.39 -3.24
N LEU A 93 8.79 -1.66 -4.37
CA LEU A 93 8.14 -1.60 -5.70
C LEU A 93 6.98 -2.60 -5.84
N LEU A 94 7.16 -3.84 -5.38
CA LEU A 94 6.12 -4.88 -5.43
C LEU A 94 4.89 -4.50 -4.61
N MET A 95 5.03 -3.66 -3.58
CA MET A 95 3.90 -3.17 -2.80
C MET A 95 3.10 -2.09 -3.55
N TYR A 96 3.73 -1.29 -4.40
CA TYR A 96 3.04 -0.29 -5.22
C TYR A 96 2.18 -0.88 -6.34
N ASP A 97 2.55 -2.04 -6.90
CA ASP A 97 1.92 -2.57 -8.11
C ASP A 97 0.46 -3.06 -7.91
N ARG A 98 0.06 -3.36 -6.66
CA ARG A 98 -1.27 -3.95 -6.39
C ARG A 98 -2.46 -3.05 -6.74
N ASP A 99 -2.28 -1.73 -6.80
CA ASP A 99 -3.37 -0.78 -7.08
C ASP A 99 -3.53 -0.47 -8.58
N ILE A 100 -2.46 -0.58 -9.37
CA ILE A 100 -2.48 -0.29 -10.82
C ILE A 100 -3.37 -1.29 -11.57
N TRP A 101 -3.32 -2.57 -11.19
CA TRP A 101 -4.11 -3.63 -11.81
C TRP A 101 -5.62 -3.53 -11.54
N ARG A 102 -6.04 -2.75 -10.54
CA ARG A 102 -7.46 -2.49 -10.26
C ARG A 102 -8.00 -1.44 -11.21
N MET A 103 -7.20 -0.42 -11.53
CA MET A 103 -7.57 0.66 -12.45
C MET A 103 -7.67 0.17 -13.91
N ALA A 104 -6.76 -0.72 -14.31
CA ALA A 104 -6.81 -1.33 -15.65
C ALA A 104 -7.99 -2.28 -15.87
N ARG A 105 -8.68 -2.69 -14.79
CA ARG A 105 -9.77 -3.69 -14.84
C ARG A 105 -11.17 -3.06 -14.82
N GLU A 106 -11.28 -1.77 -14.55
CA GLU A 106 -12.56 -1.04 -14.44
C GLU A 106 -12.68 0.18 -15.38
N PRO A 107 -12.40 0.08 -16.70
CA PRO A 107 -12.78 1.16 -17.63
C PRO A 107 -14.31 1.32 -17.74
N GLU A 108 -15.08 0.32 -17.28
CA GLU A 108 -16.55 0.26 -17.44
C GLU A 108 -17.32 0.97 -16.32
N ALA A 109 -16.69 1.29 -15.19
CA ALA A 109 -17.31 2.01 -14.07
C ALA A 109 -17.48 3.53 -14.33
N ILE A 110 -16.84 4.06 -15.39
CA ILE A 110 -17.13 5.38 -15.97
C ILE A 110 -18.15 5.24 -17.13
N GLN A 111 -19.05 4.26 -17.08
CA GLN A 111 -20.35 4.48 -17.69
C GLN A 111 -21.18 5.26 -16.67
N PRO A 112 -21.56 6.52 -16.91
CA PRO A 112 -22.49 7.20 -16.03
C PRO A 112 -23.69 6.28 -15.91
N ALA A 113 -23.95 5.81 -14.68
CA ALA A 113 -25.07 4.94 -14.33
C ALA A 113 -26.23 5.30 -15.23
N LYS A 114 -26.60 4.38 -16.16
CA LYS A 114 -27.65 4.56 -17.18
C LYS A 114 -28.55 5.69 -16.74
N SER A 115 -28.31 6.88 -17.30
CA SER A 115 -29.13 8.04 -16.99
C SER A 115 -30.53 7.60 -17.34
N ASN A 116 -31.29 7.27 -16.30
CA ASN A 116 -32.66 6.84 -16.41
C ASN A 116 -33.49 8.10 -16.62
N SER A 117 -33.12 8.90 -17.62
CA SER A 117 -33.86 10.05 -18.11
C SER A 117 -34.89 9.49 -19.08
N GLY A 118 -36.05 9.12 -18.55
CA GLY A 118 -37.13 8.65 -19.41
C GLY A 118 -38.30 7.96 -18.74
N ARG A 119 -38.27 7.75 -17.42
CA ARG A 119 -39.54 7.61 -16.68
C ARG A 119 -40.07 9.00 -16.33
N MET A 120 -40.40 9.78 -17.35
CA MET A 120 -41.40 10.85 -17.23
C MET A 120 -42.67 10.31 -17.85
N THR A 121 -43.62 10.08 -16.95
CA THR A 121 -45.02 9.81 -17.21
C THR A 121 -45.62 10.85 -18.15
N SER A 122 -46.28 10.42 -19.21
CA SER A 122 -47.48 11.10 -19.70
C SER A 122 -48.68 10.22 -19.33
N PRO A 123 -49.70 10.76 -18.63
CA PRO A 123 -50.93 10.02 -18.38
C PRO A 123 -51.62 9.69 -19.72
N PRO A 124 -52.44 8.61 -19.77
CA PRO A 124 -53.27 8.33 -20.92
C PRO A 124 -54.18 9.53 -21.17
N ILE A 125 -54.13 10.08 -22.38
CA ILE A 125 -55.21 10.89 -22.90
C ILE A 125 -55.92 9.96 -23.89
N GLU A 126 -57.23 9.80 -23.65
CA GLU A 126 -58.24 9.00 -24.37
C GLU A 126 -58.45 7.55 -23.91
#